data_AF-A0A8X7R093-F1
#
_entry.id   AF-A0A8X7R093-F1
#
_cell.length_a   1.000
_cell.length_b   1.000
_cell.length_c   1.000
_cell.angle_alpha   90.00
_cell.angle_beta   90.00
_cell.angle_gamma   90.00
#
_symmetry.space_group_name_H-M   'P 1'
#
loop_
_entity.id
_entity.type
_entity.pdbx_description
1 polymer ?
#
loop_
_entity_poly.entity_id
_entity_poly.type
_entity_poly.pdbx_seq_one_letter_code
_entity_poly.pdbx_strand_id
1 'polypeptide(L)'
;MSQEKKSHSFPPITECGAGGGEHGSIAADLDGTLLLSRSSFPYFMLVAVEAGSLFRGLILLLSLPIVIFPIYSSRSLWGHRSSSSSPLLVSKFYAADVRKDSFEVFDKCKRKVVVTANPTVMVEAFVKDYLGADKVLGTEIAVSPRTKRATGFVKKPGVLVGDLKRLAILKEFGDESPDLGLGDRTSDHDFMSICKVFAL
;
A
#
# COMPACT_ATOMS: atom_id res chain seq x y z
N MET A 1 -22.63 6.89 -26.63
CA MET A 1 -21.64 5.81 -26.86
C MET A 1 -21.27 5.25 -25.51
N SER A 2 -21.91 4.15 -25.12
CA SER A 2 -21.74 3.50 -23.82
C SER A 2 -20.37 2.81 -23.79
N GLN A 3 -19.52 3.15 -22.81
CA GLN A 3 -18.27 2.43 -22.60
C GLN A 3 -18.58 1.03 -22.06
N GLU A 4 -18.21 0.02 -22.83
CA GLU A 4 -18.32 -1.40 -22.50
C GLU A 4 -17.31 -1.72 -21.39
N LYS A 5 -17.82 -1.97 -20.17
CA LYS A 5 -17.02 -2.32 -19.00
C LYS A 5 -16.45 -3.73 -19.21
N LYS A 6 -15.21 -3.84 -19.73
CA LYS A 6 -14.49 -5.12 -19.84
C LYS A 6 -14.45 -5.78 -18.45
N SER A 7 -15.13 -6.90 -18.33
CA SER A 7 -15.04 -7.79 -17.18
C SER A 7 -13.70 -8.51 -17.24
N HIS A 8 -12.68 -7.92 -16.64
CA HIS A 8 -11.40 -8.59 -16.44
C HIS A 8 -11.58 -9.69 -15.39
N SER A 9 -11.40 -10.95 -15.80
CA SER A 9 -11.26 -12.09 -14.89
C SER A 9 -9.78 -12.17 -14.51
N PHE A 10 -9.48 -12.08 -13.21
CA PHE A 10 -8.11 -12.07 -12.71
C PHE A 10 -7.77 -13.46 -12.13
N PRO A 11 -6.72 -14.13 -12.63
CA PRO A 11 -6.33 -15.46 -12.17
C PRO A 11 -5.67 -15.40 -10.78
N PRO A 12 -5.72 -16.48 -9.99
CA PRO A 12 -5.04 -16.55 -8.70
C PRO A 12 -3.51 -16.60 -8.87
N ILE A 13 -2.76 -16.06 -7.90
CA ILE A 13 -1.28 -16.04 -7.87
C ILE A 13 -0.64 -17.42 -8.11
N THR A 14 -1.33 -18.50 -7.75
CA THR A 14 -0.87 -19.88 -7.97
C THR A 14 -0.63 -20.23 -9.44
N GLU A 15 -1.34 -19.58 -10.37
CA GLU A 15 -1.15 -19.80 -11.81
C GLU A 15 0.04 -19.00 -12.37
N CYS A 16 0.43 -17.92 -11.70
CA CYS A 16 1.52 -17.05 -12.13
C CYS A 16 2.90 -17.68 -11.87
N GLY A 17 3.02 -18.49 -10.80
CA GLY A 17 4.25 -19.24 -10.49
C GLY A 17 4.59 -20.38 -11.45
N ALA A 18 3.61 -20.87 -12.22
CA ALA A 18 3.78 -21.98 -13.17
C ALA A 18 4.37 -21.54 -14.53
N GLY A 19 4.29 -20.24 -14.86
CA GLY A 19 4.88 -19.66 -16.07
C GLY A 19 6.27 -19.10 -15.78
N GLY A 20 7.31 -19.93 -15.92
CA GLY A 20 8.71 -19.60 -15.63
C GLY A 20 9.36 -18.54 -16.53
N GLY A 21 8.83 -17.32 -16.53
CA GLY A 21 9.49 -16.14 -17.10
C GLY A 21 10.11 -15.29 -15.99
N GLU A 22 11.38 -14.89 -16.14
CA GLU A 22 11.93 -13.75 -15.41
C GLU A 22 11.12 -12.51 -15.80
N HIS A 23 10.21 -12.06 -14.93
CA HIS A 23 9.49 -10.82 -15.15
C HIS A 23 10.43 -9.65 -14.85
N GLY A 24 10.57 -8.71 -15.80
CA GLY A 24 11.50 -7.59 -15.66
C GLY A 24 11.05 -6.60 -14.59
N SER A 25 9.74 -6.36 -14.48
CA SER A 25 9.16 -5.36 -13.60
C SER A 25 7.83 -5.80 -12.96
N ILE A 26 7.62 -5.46 -11.69
CA ILE A 26 6.40 -5.75 -10.95
C ILE A 26 5.83 -4.51 -10.27
N ALA A 27 4.51 -4.37 -10.32
CA ALA A 27 3.71 -3.44 -9.54
C ALA A 27 2.79 -4.23 -8.61
N ALA A 28 3.04 -4.18 -7.30
CA ALA A 28 2.28 -4.95 -6.32
C ALA A 28 1.59 -4.05 -5.29
N ASP A 29 0.32 -4.34 -4.97
CA ASP A 29 -0.30 -3.76 -3.79
C ASP A 29 0.34 -4.33 -2.50
N LEU A 30 0.33 -3.54 -1.43
CA LEU A 30 0.89 -3.97 -0.15
C LEU A 30 -0.11 -4.78 0.68
N ASP A 31 -1.29 -4.21 0.95
CA ASP A 31 -2.23 -4.75 1.93
C ASP A 31 -3.10 -5.84 1.31
N GLY A 32 -3.13 -7.03 1.89
CA GLY A 32 -3.91 -8.15 1.35
C GLY A 32 -3.33 -8.80 0.09
N THR A 33 -2.22 -8.27 -0.44
CA THR A 33 -1.48 -8.82 -1.58
C THR A 33 -0.11 -9.35 -1.15
N LEU A 34 0.84 -8.46 -0.81
CA LEU A 34 2.14 -8.83 -0.24
C LEU A 34 2.02 -9.19 1.24
N LEU A 35 1.09 -8.55 1.95
CA LEU A 35 0.73 -8.86 3.33
C LEU A 35 -0.56 -9.70 3.38
N LEU A 36 -0.68 -10.56 4.38
CA LEU A 36 -1.91 -11.31 4.64
C LEU A 36 -3.00 -10.38 5.16
N SER A 37 -2.65 -9.41 6.00
CA SER A 37 -3.61 -8.44 6.51
C SER A 37 -4.10 -7.49 5.42
N ARG A 38 -5.43 -7.40 5.35
CA ARG A 38 -6.18 -6.47 4.51
C ARG A 38 -6.32 -5.08 5.14
N SER A 39 -5.89 -4.90 6.38
CA SER A 39 -6.01 -3.64 7.10
C SER A 39 -4.67 -3.23 7.68
N SER A 40 -4.33 -1.97 7.51
CA SER A 40 -3.21 -1.30 8.16
C SER A 40 -3.56 -0.81 9.57
N PHE A 41 -4.78 -1.06 10.07
CA PHE A 41 -5.16 -0.69 11.44
C PHE A 41 -4.29 -1.33 12.54
N PRO A 42 -3.99 -2.65 12.52
CA PRO A 42 -3.10 -3.26 13.52
C PRO A 42 -1.74 -2.57 13.57
N TYR A 43 -1.28 -2.09 12.42
CA TYR A 43 -0.05 -1.36 12.30
C TYR A 43 -0.13 0.05 12.92
N PHE A 44 -1.18 0.82 12.61
CA PHE A 44 -1.39 2.13 13.22
C PHE A 44 -1.53 2.04 14.74
N MET A 45 -2.15 0.96 15.24
CA MET A 45 -2.26 0.68 16.66
C MET A 45 -0.87 0.44 17.30
N LEU A 46 -0.04 -0.39 16.66
CA LEU A 46 1.32 -0.65 17.14
C LEU A 46 2.14 0.64 17.21
N VAL A 47 2.13 1.45 16.14
CA VAL A 47 2.83 2.74 16.12
C VAL A 47 2.26 3.69 17.16
N ALA A 48 0.94 3.72 17.39
CA ALA A 48 0.32 4.58 18.40
C ALA A 48 0.72 4.19 19.84
N VAL A 49 0.90 2.89 20.09
CA VAL A 49 1.38 2.36 21.38
C VAL A 49 2.87 2.62 21.56
N GLU A 50 3.69 2.39 20.54
CA GLU A 50 5.15 2.55 20.61
C GLU A 50 5.59 4.03 20.63
N ALA A 51 4.98 4.87 19.81
CA ALA A 51 5.27 6.32 19.78
C ALA A 51 4.49 7.10 20.86
N GLY A 52 3.72 6.41 21.69
CA GLY A 52 2.80 7.00 22.66
C GLY A 52 2.75 6.24 23.98
N SER A 53 1.59 6.27 24.63
CA SER A 53 1.29 5.43 25.80
C SER A 53 0.14 4.49 25.43
N LEU A 54 -0.05 3.41 26.20
CA LEU A 54 -1.20 2.49 26.04
C LEU A 54 -2.54 3.23 25.93
N PHE A 55 -2.67 4.38 26.58
CA PHE A 55 -3.84 5.24 26.52
C PHE A 55 -4.11 5.80 25.10
N ARG A 56 -3.08 6.14 24.33
CA ARG A 56 -3.23 6.55 22.92
C ARG A 56 -3.67 5.38 22.03
N GLY A 57 -3.14 4.19 22.28
CA GLY A 57 -3.60 2.96 21.61
C GLY A 57 -5.09 2.70 21.88
N LEU A 58 -5.53 2.89 23.13
CA LEU A 58 -6.94 2.75 23.51
C LEU A 58 -7.84 3.80 22.84
N ILE A 59 -7.39 5.06 22.76
CA ILE A 59 -8.12 6.11 22.03
C ILE A 59 -8.23 5.76 20.53
N LEU A 60 -7.15 5.27 19.91
CA LEU A 60 -7.18 4.84 18.50
C LEU A 60 -8.19 3.71 18.30
N LEU A 61 -8.19 2.72 19.20
CA LEU A 61 -9.13 1.59 19.18
C LEU A 61 -10.58 2.03 19.35
N LEU A 62 -10.86 2.96 20.27
CA LEU A 62 -12.18 3.55 20.48
C LEU A 62 -12.62 4.45 19.32
N SER A 63 -11.67 5.07 18.61
CA SER A 63 -11.94 5.90 17.44
C SER A 63 -12.15 5.10 16.15
N LEU A 64 -11.77 3.81 16.12
CA LEU A 64 -11.91 2.94 14.95
C LEU A 64 -13.33 2.93 14.35
N PRO A 65 -14.43 2.73 15.10
CA PRO A 65 -15.77 2.79 14.54
C PRO A 65 -16.13 4.18 13.98
N ILE A 66 -15.58 5.25 14.56
CA ILE A 66 -15.81 6.64 14.13
C ILE A 66 -15.00 6.96 12.87
N VAL A 67 -13.85 6.31 12.66
CA VAL A 67 -12.95 6.47 11.51
C VAL A 67 -13.43 5.66 10.30
N ILE A 68 -13.95 4.45 10.52
CA ILE A 68 -14.49 3.60 9.44
C ILE A 68 -15.77 4.20 8.84
N PHE A 69 -16.58 4.86 9.65
CA PHE A 69 -17.86 5.46 9.22
C PHE A 69 -17.71 6.51 8.09
N PRO A 70 -16.78 7.49 8.13
CA PRO A 70 -16.56 8.46 7.05
C PRO A 70 -15.71 7.95 5.88
N ILE A 71 -15.07 6.78 5.97
CA ILE A 71 -14.40 6.17 4.80
C ILE A 71 -15.45 5.77 3.74
N TYR A 72 -16.69 5.50 4.15
CA TYR A 72 -17.84 5.35 3.25
C TYR A 72 -18.48 6.68 2.80
N SER A 73 -18.13 7.79 3.45
CA SER A 73 -18.76 9.09 3.22
C SER A 73 -17.73 10.20 3.36
N SER A 74 -16.93 10.38 2.31
CA SER A 74 -15.96 11.46 2.07
C SER A 74 -15.93 12.60 3.12
N ARG A 75 -15.03 12.55 4.11
CA ARG A 75 -14.27 13.71 4.65
C ARG A 75 -13.42 13.39 5.88
N SER A 76 -12.15 13.81 5.77
CA SER A 76 -11.19 14.29 6.77
C SER A 76 -11.23 13.72 8.20
N LEU A 77 -10.14 13.05 8.61
CA LEU A 77 -9.87 12.71 10.00
C LEU A 77 -8.71 13.53 10.56
N TRP A 78 -8.92 13.94 11.82
CA TRP A 78 -8.18 14.94 12.57
C TRP A 78 -6.72 14.56 12.85
N GLY A 79 -5.87 15.60 12.84
CA GLY A 79 -4.42 15.50 13.00
C GLY A 79 -4.03 14.87 14.34
N HIS A 80 -3.29 13.77 14.25
CA HIS A 80 -2.52 13.24 15.36
C HIS A 80 -1.02 13.49 15.15
N ARG A 81 -0.35 13.87 16.24
CA ARG A 81 1.10 14.10 16.32
C ARG A 81 1.83 12.78 16.05
N SER A 82 2.54 12.66 14.93
CA SER A 82 3.54 11.62 14.75
C SER A 82 4.90 12.11 15.26
N SER A 83 5.35 11.51 16.36
CA SER A 83 6.77 11.47 16.74
C SER A 83 7.43 10.30 16.02
N SER A 84 8.67 10.52 15.58
CA SER A 84 9.57 9.56 14.95
C SER A 84 9.56 8.21 15.69
N SER A 85 8.97 7.20 15.05
CA SER A 85 8.92 5.82 15.53
C SER A 85 10.23 5.11 15.20
N SER A 86 10.60 4.11 16.00
CA SER A 86 11.76 3.25 15.74
C SER A 86 11.39 2.28 14.59
N PRO A 87 12.05 2.35 13.42
CA PRO A 87 11.66 1.53 12.25
C PRO A 87 11.74 0.01 12.47
N LEU A 88 12.43 -0.45 13.52
CA LEU A 88 12.91 -1.82 13.68
C LEU A 88 11.86 -2.80 14.25
N LEU A 89 11.00 -2.38 15.19
CA LEU A 89 9.95 -3.24 15.76
C LEU A 89 8.75 -3.36 14.81
N VAL A 90 8.50 -2.25 14.15
CA VAL A 90 7.52 -2.03 13.11
C VAL A 90 7.73 -2.97 11.92
N SER A 91 8.96 -3.10 11.44
CA SER A 91 9.31 -4.00 10.34
C SER A 91 9.21 -5.49 10.73
N LYS A 92 9.45 -5.86 12.00
CA LYS A 92 9.24 -7.23 12.50
C LYS A 92 7.78 -7.67 12.50
N PHE A 93 6.83 -6.77 12.72
CA PHE A 93 5.41 -7.10 12.68
C PHE A 93 4.94 -7.39 11.26
N TYR A 94 5.32 -6.54 10.30
CA TYR A 94 5.01 -6.79 8.90
C TYR A 94 5.70 -8.03 8.34
N ALA A 95 6.95 -8.29 8.76
CA ALA A 95 7.71 -9.47 8.39
C ALA A 95 6.98 -10.79 8.68
N ALA A 96 6.26 -10.87 9.80
CA ALA A 96 5.47 -12.03 10.18
C ALA A 96 4.18 -12.20 9.35
N ASP A 97 3.73 -11.11 8.71
CA ASP A 97 2.47 -11.05 7.96
C ASP A 97 2.67 -11.15 6.44
N VAL A 98 3.91 -11.39 5.97
CA VAL A 98 4.21 -11.51 4.53
C VAL A 98 3.61 -12.80 3.96
N ARG A 99 2.83 -12.67 2.88
CA ARG A 99 2.30 -13.81 2.12
C ARG A 99 3.42 -14.43 1.28
N LYS A 100 3.79 -15.67 1.61
CA LYS A 100 4.90 -16.39 0.97
C LYS A 100 4.76 -16.49 -0.55
N ASP A 101 3.58 -16.87 -1.04
CA ASP A 101 3.34 -17.10 -2.47
C ASP A 101 3.52 -15.80 -3.28
N SER A 102 2.94 -14.69 -2.80
CA SER A 102 3.10 -13.37 -3.42
C SER A 102 4.54 -12.88 -3.36
N PHE A 103 5.20 -13.10 -2.22
CA PHE A 103 6.58 -12.67 -2.00
C PHE A 103 7.57 -13.42 -2.90
N GLU A 104 7.37 -14.72 -3.12
CA GLU A 104 8.23 -15.51 -4.02
C GLU A 104 8.17 -14.99 -5.45
N VAL A 105 6.98 -14.61 -5.92
CA VAL A 105 6.81 -13.99 -7.25
C VAL A 105 7.43 -12.59 -7.28
N PHE A 106 7.20 -11.80 -6.24
CA PHE A 106 7.75 -10.45 -6.09
C PHE A 106 9.27 -10.43 -6.07
N ASP A 107 9.90 -11.38 -5.38
CA ASP A 107 11.35 -11.44 -5.22
C ASP A 107 12.08 -11.87 -6.50
N LYS A 108 11.43 -12.67 -7.36
CA LYS A 108 11.95 -13.08 -8.67
C LYS A 108 12.04 -11.93 -9.68
N CYS A 109 11.35 -10.82 -9.46
CA CYS A 109 11.35 -9.68 -10.38
C CYS A 109 12.56 -8.76 -10.18
N LYS A 110 13.07 -8.18 -11.27
CA LYS A 110 14.26 -7.30 -11.22
C LYS A 110 13.92 -5.90 -10.69
N ARG A 111 12.88 -5.27 -11.23
CA ARG A 111 12.38 -3.96 -10.79
C ARG A 111 11.10 -4.15 -9.98
N LYS A 112 11.11 -3.73 -8.72
CA LYS A 112 10.05 -3.97 -7.74
C LYS A 112 9.43 -2.65 -7.27
N VAL A 113 8.20 -2.39 -7.71
CA VAL A 113 7.43 -1.20 -7.31
C VAL A 113 6.24 -1.63 -6.47
N VAL A 114 6.12 -1.05 -5.29
CA VAL A 114 4.95 -1.27 -4.41
C VAL A 114 4.04 -0.06 -4.47
N VAL A 115 2.76 -0.30 -4.69
CA VAL A 115 1.71 0.70 -4.62
C VAL A 115 0.86 0.46 -3.38
N THR A 116 0.46 1.50 -2.66
CA THR A 116 -0.34 1.33 -1.44
C THR A 116 -1.14 2.58 -1.10
N ALA A 117 -2.32 2.37 -0.51
CA ALA A 117 -3.09 3.47 0.08
C ALA A 117 -2.45 4.00 1.37
N ASN A 118 -1.53 3.25 1.98
CA ASN A 118 -0.87 3.63 3.22
C ASN A 118 0.05 4.84 3.04
N PRO A 119 0.24 5.63 4.11
CA PRO A 119 1.20 6.72 4.07
C PRO A 119 2.62 6.23 3.73
N THR A 120 3.29 6.84 2.76
CA THR A 120 4.64 6.42 2.32
C THR A 120 5.62 6.36 3.49
N VAL A 121 5.66 7.42 4.30
CA VAL A 121 6.53 7.56 5.50
C VAL A 121 6.38 6.43 6.51
N MET A 122 5.27 5.70 6.44
CA MET A 122 4.93 4.65 7.37
C MET A 122 5.49 3.30 6.92
N VAL A 123 5.39 3.00 5.63
CA VAL A 123 5.66 1.66 5.10
C VAL A 123 6.96 1.59 4.32
N GLU A 124 7.53 2.73 3.93
CA GLU A 124 8.71 2.80 3.06
C GLU A 124 9.91 2.03 3.60
N ALA A 125 10.26 2.21 4.89
CA ALA A 125 11.39 1.52 5.49
C ALA A 125 11.19 -0.01 5.47
N PHE A 126 9.99 -0.48 5.84
CA PHE A 126 9.69 -1.92 5.77
C PHE A 126 9.77 -2.44 4.33
N VAL A 127 9.13 -1.76 3.39
CA VAL A 127 9.02 -2.25 2.01
C VAL A 127 10.38 -2.22 1.29
N LYS A 128 11.22 -1.21 1.54
CA LYS A 128 12.56 -1.15 0.95
C LYS A 128 13.55 -2.06 1.66
N ASP A 129 13.64 -1.97 2.98
CA ASP A 129 14.71 -2.64 3.74
C ASP A 129 14.39 -4.13 3.99
N TYR A 130 13.10 -4.51 4.07
CA TYR A 130 12.70 -5.88 4.36
C TYR A 130 12.21 -6.64 3.11
N LEU A 131 11.39 -6.01 2.25
CA LEU A 131 10.91 -6.66 1.02
C LEU A 131 11.85 -6.45 -0.18
N GLY A 132 12.84 -5.55 -0.08
CA GLY A 132 13.78 -5.29 -1.16
C GLY A 132 13.15 -4.57 -2.35
N ALA A 133 12.11 -3.76 -2.13
CA ALA A 133 11.51 -2.97 -3.20
C ALA A 133 12.39 -1.78 -3.59
N ASP A 134 12.41 -1.44 -4.88
CA ASP A 134 13.12 -0.26 -5.38
C ASP A 134 12.35 1.03 -5.07
N LYS A 135 11.02 0.96 -5.16
CA LYS A 135 10.14 2.13 -5.06
C LYS A 135 8.85 1.81 -4.32
N VAL A 136 8.41 2.80 -3.53
CA VAL A 136 7.12 2.78 -2.84
C VAL A 136 6.31 3.99 -3.29
N LEU A 137 5.12 3.73 -3.82
CA LEU A 137 4.12 4.70 -4.22
C LEU A 137 3.00 4.65 -3.17
N GLY A 138 3.10 5.52 -2.17
CA GLY A 138 2.15 5.62 -1.08
C GLY A 138 1.40 6.95 -1.04
N THR A 139 0.50 7.07 -0.06
CA THR A 139 -0.17 8.33 0.24
C THR A 139 0.81 9.32 0.88
N GLU A 140 0.92 10.52 0.32
CA GLU A 140 1.83 11.54 0.83
C GLU A 140 1.21 12.37 1.95
N ILE A 141 1.87 12.46 3.11
CA ILE A 141 1.42 13.29 4.24
C ILE A 141 2.10 14.67 4.18
N ALA A 142 1.33 15.72 4.45
CA ALA A 142 1.80 17.08 4.58
C ALA A 142 2.68 17.23 5.84
N VAL A 143 3.83 17.86 5.65
CA VAL A 143 4.76 18.17 6.74
C VAL A 143 4.73 19.67 6.97
N SER A 144 4.59 20.07 8.23
CA SER A 144 4.60 21.49 8.61
C SER A 144 5.99 22.07 8.32
N PRO A 145 6.10 23.15 7.53
CA PRO A 145 7.39 23.78 7.25
C PRO A 145 8.10 24.27 8.51
N ARG A 146 7.31 24.68 9.51
CA ARG A 146 7.76 25.34 10.74
C ARG A 146 8.23 24.35 11.81
N THR A 147 7.58 23.19 11.91
CA THR A 147 7.87 22.19 12.95
C THR A 147 8.54 20.93 12.41
N LYS A 148 8.64 20.78 11.08
CA LYS A 148 9.12 19.57 10.39
C LYS A 148 8.40 18.29 10.81
N ARG A 149 7.20 18.41 11.39
CA ARG A 149 6.36 17.29 11.82
C ARG A 149 5.24 17.04 10.82
N ALA A 150 4.82 15.78 10.70
CA ALA A 150 3.66 15.43 9.89
C ALA A 150 2.40 16.06 10.52
N THR A 151 1.58 16.70 9.69
CA THR A 151 0.41 17.45 10.15
C THR A 151 -0.85 16.60 10.24
N GLY A 152 -0.80 15.35 9.76
CA GLY A 152 -1.94 14.46 9.60
C GLY A 152 -2.81 14.76 8.37
N PHE A 153 -2.51 15.84 7.63
CA PHE A 153 -3.21 16.15 6.37
C PHE A 153 -2.54 15.45 5.19
N VAL A 154 -3.33 14.98 4.23
CA VAL A 154 -2.83 14.35 3.01
C VAL A 154 -2.50 15.43 1.97
N LYS A 155 -1.35 15.31 1.29
CA LYS A 155 -1.00 16.18 0.16
C LYS A 155 -1.83 15.79 -1.08
N LYS A 156 -2.04 16.74 -1.99
CA LYS A 156 -2.62 16.43 -3.31
C LYS A 156 -1.74 15.36 -4.01
N PRO A 157 -2.34 14.36 -4.70
CA PRO A 157 -3.74 14.29 -5.10
C PRO A 157 -4.73 13.74 -4.05
N GLY A 158 -4.25 13.20 -2.93
CA GLY A 158 -5.10 12.58 -1.91
C GLY A 158 -4.62 11.16 -1.55
N VAL A 159 -5.52 10.38 -0.96
CA VAL A 159 -5.26 8.98 -0.61
C VAL A 159 -5.16 8.14 -1.88
N LEU A 160 -4.14 7.31 -1.99
CA LEU A 160 -3.85 6.53 -3.19
C LEU A 160 -4.79 5.31 -3.34
N VAL A 161 -5.97 5.51 -3.91
CA VAL A 161 -6.99 4.47 -4.15
C VAL A 161 -7.55 4.52 -5.57
N GLY A 162 -7.87 3.36 -6.16
CA GLY A 162 -8.50 3.25 -7.49
C GLY A 162 -7.70 3.95 -8.59
N ASP A 163 -8.34 4.87 -9.30
CA ASP A 163 -7.74 5.72 -10.33
C ASP A 163 -6.42 6.39 -9.91
N LEU A 164 -6.28 6.78 -8.63
CA LEU A 164 -5.06 7.41 -8.13
C LEU A 164 -3.88 6.42 -8.07
N LYS A 165 -4.13 5.13 -7.82
CA LYS A 165 -3.10 4.08 -7.91
C LYS A 165 -2.65 3.91 -9.36
N ARG A 166 -3.61 3.84 -10.28
CA ARG A 166 -3.34 3.75 -11.73
C ARG A 166 -2.51 4.95 -12.21
N LEU A 167 -2.89 6.17 -11.84
CA LEU A 167 -2.15 7.38 -12.20
C LEU A 167 -0.74 7.42 -11.61
N ALA A 168 -0.55 6.92 -10.38
CA ALA A 168 0.78 6.84 -9.77
C ALA A 168 1.70 5.87 -10.53
N ILE A 169 1.18 4.71 -10.94
CA ILE A 169 1.94 3.74 -11.73
C ILE A 169 2.26 4.30 -13.11
N LEU A 170 1.29 4.92 -13.80
CA LEU A 170 1.55 5.57 -15.09
C LEU A 170 2.59 6.68 -14.97
N LYS A 171 2.60 7.43 -13.86
CA LYS A 171 3.61 8.46 -13.64
C LYS A 171 5.00 7.89 -13.38
N GLU A 172 5.10 6.75 -12.71
CA GLU A 172 6.38 6.10 -12.37
C GLU A 172 6.98 5.31 -13.55
N PHE A 173 6.15 4.67 -14.37
CA PHE A 173 6.58 3.87 -15.51
C PHE A 173 6.55 4.64 -16.84
N GLY A 174 5.85 5.77 -16.92
CA GLY A 174 5.76 6.59 -18.11
C GLY A 174 5.03 5.86 -19.24
N ASP A 175 5.73 5.65 -20.36
CA ASP A 175 5.22 4.91 -21.52
C ASP A 175 5.39 3.39 -21.39
N GLU A 176 6.17 2.93 -20.40
CA GLU A 176 6.32 1.51 -20.11
C GLU A 176 5.18 1.00 -19.23
N SER A 177 4.85 -0.29 -19.38
CA SER A 177 3.91 -0.98 -18.49
C SER A 177 4.65 -2.03 -17.64
N PRO A 178 4.27 -2.18 -16.36
CA PRO A 178 4.79 -3.26 -15.54
C PRO A 178 4.49 -4.62 -16.20
N ASP A 179 5.46 -5.53 -16.15
CA ASP A 179 5.26 -6.87 -16.70
C ASP A 179 4.24 -7.65 -15.87
N LEU A 180 4.24 -7.44 -14.55
CA LEU A 180 3.34 -8.11 -13.62
C LEU A 180 2.65 -7.13 -12.67
N GLY A 181 1.33 -7.28 -12.52
CA GLY A 181 0.50 -6.59 -11.53
C GLY A 181 -0.02 -7.56 -10.48
N LEU A 182 0.17 -7.26 -9.19
CA LEU A 182 -0.42 -8.03 -8.09
C LEU A 182 -1.37 -7.14 -7.27
N GLY A 183 -2.57 -7.63 -6.97
CA GLY A 183 -3.57 -6.91 -6.17
C GLY A 183 -4.54 -7.86 -5.49
N ASP A 184 -5.39 -7.38 -4.58
CA ASP A 184 -6.40 -8.24 -3.91
C ASP A 184 -7.81 -7.65 -3.95
N ARG A 185 -7.95 -6.40 -4.40
CA ARG A 185 -9.21 -5.64 -4.36
C ARG A 185 -9.62 -5.11 -5.72
N THR A 186 -10.91 -4.77 -5.79
CA THR A 186 -11.48 -4.02 -6.91
C THR A 186 -10.80 -2.68 -7.15
N SER A 187 -10.25 -2.03 -6.11
CA SER A 187 -9.46 -0.80 -6.21
C SER A 187 -8.13 -0.97 -6.93
N ASP A 188 -7.68 -2.22 -7.11
CA ASP A 188 -6.41 -2.55 -7.73
C ASP A 188 -6.59 -2.91 -9.21
N HIS A 189 -7.83 -3.23 -9.61
CA HIS A 189 -8.16 -3.62 -10.99
C HIS A 189 -7.73 -2.54 -12.00
N ASP A 190 -7.88 -1.27 -11.65
CA ASP A 190 -7.53 -0.15 -12.54
C ASP A 190 -6.03 -0.13 -12.88
N PHE A 191 -5.15 -0.41 -11.91
CA PHE A 191 -3.72 -0.48 -12.19
C PHE A 191 -3.28 -1.85 -12.69
N MET A 192 -3.93 -2.94 -12.29
CA MET A 192 -3.63 -4.26 -12.84
C MET A 192 -3.96 -4.33 -14.33
N SER A 193 -5.01 -3.62 -14.78
CA SER A 193 -5.41 -3.55 -16.20
C SER A 193 -4.36 -2.92 -17.12
N ILE A 194 -3.43 -2.12 -16.59
CA ILE A 194 -2.32 -1.54 -17.37
C ILE A 194 -1.06 -2.41 -17.35
N CYS A 195 -1.03 -3.46 -16.53
CA CYS A 195 0.08 -4.42 -16.48
C CYS A 195 -0.07 -5.47 -17.59
N LYS A 196 1.05 -6.05 -18.05
CA LYS A 196 1.03 -7.05 -19.12
C LYS A 196 0.42 -8.38 -18.66
N VAL A 197 0.76 -8.78 -17.44
CA VAL A 197 0.22 -9.93 -16.71
C VAL A 197 -0.29 -9.44 -15.36
N PHE A 198 -1.31 -10.09 -14.81
CA PHE A 198 -1.86 -9.75 -13.50
C PHE A 198 -2.32 -10.99 -12.73
N ALA A 199 -2.27 -10.93 -11.40
CA ALA A 199 -2.76 -12.00 -10.53
C ALA A 199 -3.34 -11.45 -9.20
N LEU A 200 -4.30 -12.19 -8.63
CA LEU A 200 -4.94 -11.95 -7.32
C LEU A 200 -4.42 -12.87 -6.21
#